data_AF-V9Z373-F1
#
_entry.id   AF-V9Z373-F1
#
_cell.length_a   1.000
_cell.length_b   1.000
_cell.length_c   1.000
_cell.angle_alpha   90.00
_cell.angle_beta   90.00
_cell.angle_gamma   90.00
#
_symmetry.space_group_name_H-M   'P 1'
#
loop_
_entity.id
_entity.type
_entity.pdbx_description
1 polymer ?
#
loop_
_entity_poly.entity_id
_entity_poly.type
_entity_poly.pdbx_seq_one_letter_code
_entity_poly.pdbx_strand_id
1 'polypeptide(L)'
;MPLSPTGAKILASHKNGIVTGHPAALDRLEGDRLIRRANGVRVMTEAGRQALKAWQDEHGKPPQDTAPGLLPKLPPKPHEAVITAARRPDQLVAGRDDEAYHRGETWFRTPTLKVVNAAGYADVRPASCRAGTRTWEESGASLYLTEAGREYARQRGSVNVRRRRVVIVQCGDKKAEPSWETYHYRDVIPAGQLYIGQYHRSLRQAADALTDVSLIRILSALHGIVTLAQPLPPYNVRLGDERAVTAEKAALHTAALGTDDADVIFLGAHSYADLLRVSVPHLFTPLSGGIGEHRGLCKRASEDSDLREAWWEEAAKLFDRHHPQP
;
A
#
# COMPACT_ATOMS: atom_id res chain seq x y z
N MET A 1 18.22 13.43 44.06
CA MET A 1 18.97 14.03 42.93
C MET A 1 17.98 14.61 41.95
N PRO A 2 18.21 15.80 41.39
CA PRO A 2 17.32 16.40 40.41
C PRO A 2 17.29 15.54 39.14
N LEU A 3 16.08 15.23 38.67
CA LEU A 3 15.87 14.44 37.46
C LEU A 3 16.30 15.26 36.24
N SER A 4 17.15 14.72 35.38
CA SER A 4 17.52 15.42 34.13
C SER A 4 16.32 15.50 33.17
N PRO A 5 16.27 16.48 32.24
CA PRO A 5 15.19 16.55 31.23
C PRO A 5 15.03 15.25 30.43
N THR A 6 16.15 14.60 30.07
CA THR A 6 16.15 13.29 29.39
C THR A 6 15.58 12.18 30.28
N GLY A 7 15.91 12.18 31.58
CA GLY A 7 15.36 11.23 32.56
C GLY A 7 13.86 11.41 32.75
N ALA A 8 13.40 12.66 32.90
CA ALA A 8 11.99 13.03 33.02
C ALA A 8 11.20 12.58 31.80
N LYS A 9 11.74 12.80 30.61
CA LYS A 9 11.14 12.35 29.36
C LYS A 9 11.01 10.82 29.27
N ILE A 10 12.06 10.08 29.63
CA ILE A 10 12.04 8.60 29.64
C ILE A 10 11.00 8.07 30.63
N LEU A 11 10.95 8.61 31.85
CA LEU A 11 9.96 8.21 32.86
C LEU A 11 8.53 8.60 32.47
N ALA A 12 8.33 9.76 31.84
CA ALA A 12 7.02 10.21 31.36
C ALA A 12 6.47 9.34 30.21
N SER A 13 7.34 8.64 29.48
CA SER A 13 6.98 7.81 28.32
C SER A 13 6.66 6.36 28.70
N HIS A 14 6.47 6.06 29.99
CA HIS A 14 6.21 4.71 30.48
C HIS A 14 4.84 4.17 30.04
N LYS A 15 4.72 2.86 29.87
CA LYS A 15 3.43 2.16 29.65
C LYS A 15 3.21 1.15 30.77
N ASN A 16 2.16 1.30 31.56
CA ASN A 16 1.84 0.43 32.70
C ASN A 16 3.02 0.25 33.68
N GLY A 17 3.74 1.34 33.93
CA GLY A 17 4.96 1.39 34.74
C GLY A 17 6.23 0.89 34.04
N ILE A 18 6.14 0.28 32.85
CA ILE A 18 7.31 -0.21 32.11
C ILE A 18 7.99 0.97 31.42
N VAL A 19 9.31 1.10 31.65
CA VAL A 19 10.13 2.19 31.12
C VAL A 19 11.05 1.67 30.03
N THR A 20 11.01 2.31 28.86
CA THR A 20 11.86 2.01 27.70
C THR A 20 12.66 3.23 27.28
N GLY A 21 13.87 3.03 26.78
CA GLY A 21 14.76 4.13 26.41
C GLY A 21 16.16 3.65 26.02
N HIS A 22 17.08 4.59 25.81
CA HIS A 22 18.47 4.28 25.49
C HIS A 22 19.16 3.55 26.65
N PRO A 23 19.96 2.48 26.41
CA PRO A 23 20.57 1.67 27.48
C PRO A 23 21.33 2.48 28.53
N ALA A 24 22.23 3.37 28.11
CA ALA A 24 23.00 4.21 29.03
C ALA A 24 22.13 5.14 29.91
N ALA A 25 20.99 5.61 29.39
CA ALA A 25 20.08 6.44 30.15
C ALA A 25 19.28 5.59 31.15
N LEU A 26 18.88 4.38 30.76
CA LEU A 26 18.23 3.43 31.66
C LEU A 26 19.16 2.97 32.77
N ASP A 27 20.43 2.68 32.48
CA ASP A 27 21.41 2.28 33.49
C ASP A 27 21.66 3.39 34.52
N ARG A 28 21.64 4.66 34.07
CA ARG A 28 21.72 5.81 34.97
C ARG A 28 20.48 5.90 35.88
N LEU A 29 19.27 5.81 35.32
CA LEU A 29 18.03 5.82 36.10
C LEU A 29 17.94 4.63 37.07
N GLU A 30 18.50 3.48 36.70
CA GLU A 30 18.58 2.27 37.54
C GLU A 30 19.60 2.49 38.69
N GLY A 31 20.75 3.10 38.41
CA GLY A 31 21.72 3.53 39.43
C GLY A 31 21.14 4.53 40.44
N ASP A 32 20.30 5.45 39.96
CA ASP A 32 19.57 6.42 40.78
C ASP A 32 18.35 5.80 41.50
N ARG A 33 18.09 4.50 41.32
CA ARG A 33 16.95 3.74 41.88
C ARG A 33 15.57 4.27 41.48
N LEU A 34 15.49 5.01 40.37
CA LEU A 34 14.23 5.54 39.81
C LEU A 34 13.49 4.49 38.98
N ILE A 35 14.22 3.50 38.49
CA ILE A 35 13.67 2.28 37.87
C ILE A 35 14.37 1.06 38.46
N ARG A 36 13.74 -0.10 38.33
CA ARG A 36 14.30 -1.40 38.76
C ARG A 36 14.00 -2.47 37.72
N ARG A 37 14.81 -3.53 37.66
CA ARG A 37 14.46 -4.73 36.90
C ARG A 37 13.48 -5.61 37.68
N ALA A 38 12.42 -6.07 37.00
CA ALA A 38 11.52 -7.10 37.47
C ALA A 38 11.13 -7.98 36.29
N ASN A 39 11.31 -9.30 36.40
CA ASN A 39 10.97 -10.25 35.33
C ASN A 39 11.57 -9.89 33.96
N GLY A 40 12.83 -9.43 33.94
CA GLY A 40 13.54 -9.07 32.71
C GLY A 40 13.15 -7.72 32.08
N VAL A 41 12.15 -7.02 32.61
CA VAL A 41 11.77 -5.67 32.17
C VAL A 41 12.17 -4.61 33.19
N ARG A 42 12.40 -3.37 32.74
CA ARG A 42 12.66 -2.23 33.62
C ARG A 42 11.34 -1.53 33.95
N VAL A 43 11.04 -1.42 35.24
CA VAL A 43 9.79 -0.88 35.78
C VAL A 43 10.10 0.32 36.67
N MET A 44 9.29 1.37 36.56
CA MET A 44 9.42 2.57 37.37
C MET A 44 9.15 2.27 38.84
N THR A 45 10.03 2.74 39.72
CA THR A 45 9.86 2.63 41.18
C THR A 45 8.97 3.76 41.69
N GLU A 46 8.58 3.69 42.96
CA GLU A 46 7.88 4.80 43.61
C GLU A 46 8.74 6.07 43.65
N ALA A 47 10.04 5.93 43.91
CA ALA A 47 11.00 7.04 43.82
C ALA A 47 11.03 7.64 42.41
N GLY A 48 10.95 6.82 41.36
CA GLY A 48 10.84 7.28 39.98
C GLY A 48 9.57 8.11 39.72
N ARG A 49 8.41 7.66 40.23
CA ARG A 49 7.15 8.42 40.11
C ARG A 49 7.23 9.77 40.83
N GLN A 50 7.77 9.77 42.06
CA GLN A 50 7.93 10.98 42.86
C GLN A 50 8.90 11.97 42.20
N ALA A 51 10.03 11.48 41.68
CA ALA A 51 11.00 12.32 40.96
C ALA A 51 10.41 12.91 39.68
N LEU A 52 9.63 12.13 38.92
CA LEU A 52 8.94 12.62 37.73
C LEU A 52 7.91 13.70 38.08
N LYS A 53 7.12 13.47 39.14
CA LYS A 53 6.12 14.45 39.62
C LYS A 53 6.78 15.75 40.07
N ALA A 54 7.82 15.67 40.91
CA ALA A 54 8.56 16.84 41.37
C ALA A 54 9.15 17.63 40.19
N TRP A 55 9.71 16.94 39.20
CA TRP A 55 10.21 17.58 37.99
C TRP A 55 9.09 18.28 37.20
N GLN A 56 7.92 17.65 37.10
CA GLN A 56 6.75 18.20 36.42
C GLN A 56 6.14 19.41 37.13
N ASP A 57 6.14 19.41 38.45
CA ASP A 57 5.66 20.54 39.25
C ASP A 57 6.56 21.78 39.05
N GLU A 58 7.86 21.56 38.87
CA GLU A 58 8.85 22.63 38.66
C GLU A 58 8.95 23.11 37.20
N HIS A 59 8.87 22.20 36.22
CA HIS A 59 9.16 22.49 34.81
C HIS A 59 7.95 22.34 33.88
N GLY A 60 6.79 21.92 34.40
CA GLY A 60 5.62 21.54 33.62
C GLY A 60 5.72 20.14 33.02
N LYS A 61 4.77 19.78 32.14
CA LYS A 61 4.83 18.49 31.44
C LYS A 61 6.11 18.43 30.58
N PRO A 62 6.94 17.37 30.69
CA PRO A 62 8.11 17.25 29.85
C PRO A 62 7.68 17.26 28.38
N PRO A 63 8.46 17.92 27.50
CA PRO A 63 8.15 17.93 26.08
C PRO A 63 8.03 16.50 25.59
N GLN A 64 6.82 16.10 25.19
CA GLN A 64 6.65 14.89 24.41
C GLN A 64 7.30 15.15 23.06
N ASP A 65 8.14 14.22 22.58
CA ASP A 65 8.81 14.32 21.28
C ASP A 65 7.85 14.39 20.08
N THR A 66 6.57 14.22 20.35
CA THR A 66 5.52 14.42 19.39
C THR A 66 4.93 15.79 19.64
N ALA A 67 5.41 16.79 18.89
CA ALA A 67 4.57 17.95 18.59
C ALA A 67 3.17 17.42 18.22
N PRO A 68 2.08 18.06 18.66
CA PRO A 68 0.73 17.60 18.34
C PRO A 68 0.62 17.30 16.84
N GLY A 69 0.25 16.06 16.49
CA GLY A 69 0.17 15.58 15.10
C GLY A 69 1.40 14.85 14.55
N LEU A 70 2.54 14.86 15.25
CA LEU A 70 3.74 14.13 14.82
C LEU A 70 3.67 12.66 15.25
N LEU A 71 3.77 11.75 14.28
CA LEU A 71 3.71 10.31 14.52
C LEU A 71 4.97 9.78 15.25
N PRO A 72 4.83 8.84 16.21
CA PRO A 72 5.97 8.27 16.95
C PRO A 72 6.99 7.61 16.01
N LYS A 73 8.28 7.96 16.19
CA LYS A 73 9.37 7.40 15.38
C LYS A 73 9.53 5.89 15.65
N LEU A 74 9.53 5.11 14.58
CA LEU A 74 9.81 3.67 14.65
C LEU A 74 11.30 3.38 14.93
N PRO A 75 11.63 2.17 15.42
CA PRO A 75 13.00 1.69 15.43
C PRO A 75 13.65 1.72 14.02
N PRO A 76 14.99 1.72 13.92
CA PRO A 76 15.68 1.95 12.63
C PRO A 76 15.21 1.07 11.46
N LYS A 77 15.11 -0.25 11.67
CA LYS A 77 14.71 -1.19 10.60
C LYS A 77 13.25 -1.04 10.16
N PRO A 78 12.24 -1.01 11.06
CA PRO A 78 10.87 -0.67 10.68
C PRO A 78 10.72 0.71 10.05
N HIS A 79 11.46 1.71 10.53
CA HIS A 79 11.48 3.04 9.90
C HIS A 79 11.95 2.95 8.45
N GLU A 80 13.11 2.34 8.21
CA GLU A 80 13.66 2.12 6.86
C GLU A 80 12.66 1.36 5.97
N ALA A 81 12.02 0.32 6.48
CA ALA A 81 11.04 -0.46 5.72
C ALA A 81 9.84 0.40 5.27
N VAL A 82 9.31 1.27 6.13
CA VAL A 82 8.22 2.19 5.76
C VAL A 82 8.69 3.24 4.74
N ILE A 83 9.88 3.81 4.92
CA ILE A 83 10.42 4.81 3.97
C ILE A 83 10.69 4.17 2.61
N THR A 84 11.24 2.96 2.58
CA THR A 84 11.48 2.23 1.33
C THR A 84 10.17 1.87 0.65
N ALA A 85 9.18 1.34 1.38
CA ALA A 85 7.85 1.08 0.83
C ALA A 85 7.22 2.36 0.26
N ALA A 86 7.32 3.50 0.95
CA ALA A 86 6.76 4.76 0.49
C ALA A 86 7.37 5.30 -0.81
N ARG A 87 8.58 4.83 -1.17
CA ARG A 87 9.25 5.15 -2.43
C ARG A 87 8.92 4.17 -3.55
N ARG A 88 8.35 3.00 -3.23
CA ARG A 88 7.92 2.03 -4.22
C ARG A 88 6.57 2.45 -4.81
N PRO A 89 6.32 2.25 -6.12
CA PRO A 89 5.01 2.51 -6.71
C PRO A 89 3.89 1.70 -6.02
N ASP A 90 4.15 0.42 -5.73
CA ASP A 90 3.22 -0.51 -5.11
C ASP A 90 3.01 -0.32 -3.61
N GLN A 91 3.83 0.50 -2.97
CA GLN A 91 3.79 0.80 -1.53
C GLN A 91 3.79 -0.44 -0.63
N LEU A 92 4.46 -1.50 -1.09
CA LEU A 92 4.61 -2.73 -0.34
C LEU A 92 5.77 -2.64 0.65
N VAL A 93 5.46 -2.86 1.92
CA VAL A 93 6.42 -3.33 2.91
C VAL A 93 6.57 -4.82 2.69
N ALA A 94 7.64 -5.18 2.01
CA ALA A 94 7.73 -6.51 1.43
C ALA A 94 7.80 -7.64 2.46
N GLY A 95 7.09 -8.72 2.13
CA GLY A 95 6.99 -9.96 2.90
C GLY A 95 7.67 -11.11 2.17
N ARG A 96 7.32 -12.34 2.54
CA ARG A 96 7.90 -13.57 1.94
C ARG A 96 7.49 -13.79 0.49
N ASP A 97 6.42 -13.15 0.06
CA ASP A 97 5.84 -13.21 -1.29
C ASP A 97 6.37 -12.12 -2.23
N ASP A 98 7.24 -11.22 -1.75
CA ASP A 98 7.88 -10.21 -2.58
C ASP A 98 9.23 -10.69 -3.13
N GLU A 99 9.56 -10.29 -4.35
CA GLU A 99 10.83 -10.63 -4.99
C GLU A 99 12.04 -10.13 -4.19
N ALA A 100 11.90 -8.97 -3.54
CA ALA A 100 12.96 -8.38 -2.74
C ALA A 100 13.35 -9.26 -1.53
N TYR A 101 12.40 -10.05 -1.00
CA TYR A 101 12.72 -11.10 -0.02
C TYR A 101 13.58 -12.20 -0.61
N HIS A 102 13.26 -12.66 -1.82
CA HIS A 102 14.03 -13.69 -2.53
C HIS A 102 15.43 -13.23 -2.93
N ARG A 103 15.64 -11.91 -3.09
CA ARG A 103 16.97 -11.31 -3.30
C ARG A 103 17.80 -11.17 -2.01
N GLY A 104 17.27 -11.58 -0.86
CA GLY A 104 18.00 -11.59 0.42
C GLY A 104 18.18 -10.22 1.05
N GLU A 105 17.36 -9.24 0.68
CA GLU A 105 17.45 -7.89 1.24
C GLU A 105 17.14 -7.91 2.76
N THR A 106 18.02 -7.31 3.56
CA THR A 106 18.11 -7.60 5.00
C THR A 106 17.04 -6.91 5.87
N TRP A 107 16.26 -6.00 5.29
CA TRP A 107 15.20 -5.25 5.96
C TRP A 107 13.86 -6.03 6.05
N PHE A 108 13.74 -7.14 5.31
CA PHE A 108 12.60 -8.08 5.33
C PHE A 108 12.71 -9.13 6.43
N ARG A 109 12.36 -8.76 7.66
CA ARG A 109 12.29 -9.72 8.77
C ARG A 109 10.92 -9.69 9.41
N THR A 110 10.41 -10.85 9.81
CA THR A 110 9.15 -10.99 10.57
C THR A 110 9.03 -10.00 11.74
N PRO A 111 10.07 -9.71 12.55
CA PRO A 111 9.98 -8.68 13.58
C PRO A 111 9.76 -7.26 13.04
N THR A 112 10.28 -6.95 11.85
CA THR A 112 10.05 -5.65 11.19
C THR A 112 8.58 -5.50 10.83
N LEU A 113 8.00 -6.49 10.13
CA LEU A 113 6.60 -6.48 9.72
C LEU A 113 5.67 -6.37 10.93
N LYS A 114 5.96 -7.11 12.02
CA LYS A 114 5.22 -7.01 13.28
C LYS A 114 5.16 -5.59 13.83
N VAL A 115 6.31 -4.92 13.87
CA VAL A 115 6.39 -3.57 14.43
C VAL A 115 5.67 -2.55 13.53
N VAL A 116 5.80 -2.67 12.21
CA VAL A 116 5.11 -1.79 11.26
C VAL A 116 3.59 -1.98 11.32
N ASN A 117 3.12 -3.24 11.34
CA ASN A 117 1.70 -3.56 11.44
C ASN A 117 1.09 -3.15 12.78
N ALA A 118 1.76 -3.47 13.91
CA ALA A 118 1.29 -3.08 15.24
C ALA A 118 1.26 -1.55 15.45
N ALA A 119 2.04 -0.78 14.68
CA ALA A 119 1.99 0.67 14.66
C ALA A 119 0.86 1.23 13.77
N GLY A 120 0.15 0.37 13.02
CA GLY A 120 -0.90 0.76 12.09
C GLY A 120 -0.39 1.39 10.80
N TYR A 121 0.91 1.32 10.51
CA TYR A 121 1.53 1.96 9.34
C TYR A 121 1.49 1.10 8.08
N ALA A 122 1.32 -0.21 8.20
CA ALA A 122 1.09 -1.08 7.06
C ALA A 122 0.16 -2.23 7.45
N ASP A 123 -0.64 -2.73 6.52
CA ASP A 123 -1.59 -3.80 6.78
C ASP A 123 -1.74 -4.76 5.59
N VAL A 124 -2.27 -5.95 5.87
CA VAL A 124 -2.61 -6.93 4.83
C VAL A 124 -3.77 -6.40 4.01
N ARG A 125 -3.65 -6.41 2.68
CA ARG A 125 -4.77 -6.07 1.78
C ARG A 125 -5.08 -7.20 0.81
N PRO A 126 -6.38 -7.47 0.56
CA PRO A 126 -7.54 -6.91 1.26
C PRO A 126 -7.60 -7.40 2.70
N ALA A 127 -8.24 -6.63 3.57
CA ALA A 127 -8.83 -7.19 4.78
C ALA A 127 -9.75 -8.34 4.31
N SER A 128 -9.36 -9.58 4.61
CA SER A 128 -9.82 -10.78 3.91
C SER A 128 -11.33 -10.82 3.67
N CYS A 129 -11.78 -10.69 2.41
CA CYS A 129 -13.20 -10.74 2.10
C CYS A 129 -13.78 -12.17 2.04
N ARG A 130 -12.95 -13.24 2.05
CA ARG A 130 -13.45 -14.62 1.82
C ARG A 130 -12.75 -15.79 2.52
N ALA A 131 -11.76 -15.57 3.39
CA ALA A 131 -11.21 -16.64 4.22
C ALA A 131 -10.70 -15.98 5.49
N GLY A 132 -11.21 -16.39 6.66
CA GLY A 132 -11.03 -15.73 7.95
C GLY A 132 -9.69 -15.02 8.11
N THR A 133 -9.74 -13.82 8.67
CA THR A 133 -8.65 -12.84 8.83
C THR A 133 -7.29 -13.50 8.91
N ARG A 134 -6.65 -13.75 7.75
CA ARG A 134 -5.27 -14.24 7.77
C ARG A 134 -4.45 -13.10 8.29
N THR A 135 -3.96 -13.27 9.50
CA THR A 135 -3.02 -12.32 10.07
C THR A 135 -1.74 -12.35 9.23
N TRP A 136 -0.99 -11.26 9.21
CA TRP A 136 0.30 -11.25 8.54
C TRP A 136 1.25 -12.27 9.21
N GLU A 137 1.06 -12.57 10.51
CA GLU A 137 1.79 -13.62 11.22
C GLU A 137 1.60 -15.00 10.60
N GLU A 138 0.40 -15.32 10.11
CA GLU A 138 0.07 -16.61 9.50
C GLU A 138 0.57 -16.71 8.06
N SER A 139 0.48 -15.63 7.30
CA SER A 139 0.80 -15.61 5.87
C SER A 139 2.25 -15.27 5.57
N GLY A 140 2.88 -14.44 6.41
CA GLY A 140 4.14 -13.77 6.08
C GLY A 140 4.05 -12.89 4.84
N ALA A 141 2.83 -12.53 4.41
CA ALA A 141 2.58 -11.76 3.20
C ALA A 141 3.09 -10.32 3.33
N SER A 142 3.31 -9.69 2.18
CA SER A 142 3.63 -8.27 2.09
C SER A 142 2.49 -7.42 2.65
N LEU A 143 2.85 -6.29 3.25
CA LEU A 143 1.90 -5.33 3.80
C LEU A 143 1.84 -4.10 2.91
N TYR A 144 0.67 -3.52 2.74
CA TYR A 144 0.50 -2.24 2.06
C TYR A 144 0.56 -1.10 3.07
N LEU A 145 1.23 -0.01 2.72
CA LEU A 145 1.17 1.20 3.55
C LEU A 145 -0.28 1.68 3.70
N THR A 146 -0.66 1.97 4.94
CA THR A 146 -1.93 2.63 5.27
C THR A 146 -1.80 4.15 5.11
N GLU A 147 -2.90 4.88 5.29
CA GLU A 147 -2.87 6.36 5.39
C GLU A 147 -1.90 6.83 6.48
N ALA A 148 -1.91 6.19 7.65
CA ALA A 148 -0.98 6.50 8.74
C ALA A 148 0.48 6.20 8.38
N GLY A 149 0.74 5.13 7.63
CA GLY A 149 2.09 4.82 7.14
C GLY A 149 2.60 5.82 6.11
N ARG A 150 1.72 6.27 5.20
CA ARG A 150 2.02 7.34 4.25
C ARG A 150 2.32 8.65 4.98
N GLU A 151 1.48 9.02 5.95
CA GLU A 151 1.71 10.20 6.77
C GLU A 151 3.02 10.11 7.56
N TYR A 152 3.33 8.94 8.13
CA TYR A 152 4.61 8.71 8.79
C TYR A 152 5.79 8.94 7.84
N ALA A 153 5.71 8.44 6.61
CA ALA A 153 6.75 8.61 5.60
C ALA A 153 6.91 10.09 5.18
N ARG A 154 5.81 10.85 5.08
CA ARG A 154 5.85 12.31 4.87
C ARG A 154 6.60 13.01 6.00
N GLN A 155 6.17 12.77 7.24
CA GLN A 155 6.71 13.47 8.42
C GLN A 155 8.16 13.07 8.77
N ARG A 156 8.50 11.78 8.66
CA ARG A 156 9.78 11.23 9.17
C ARG A 156 10.78 10.92 8.07
N GLY A 157 10.32 10.66 6.85
CA GLY A 157 11.18 10.35 5.71
C GLY A 157 11.28 11.47 4.68
N SER A 158 10.49 12.54 4.82
CA SER A 158 10.34 13.59 3.80
C SER A 158 10.01 13.02 2.42
N VAL A 159 9.25 11.91 2.39
CA VAL A 159 8.83 11.26 1.14
C VAL A 159 7.46 11.81 0.76
N ASN A 160 7.34 12.39 -0.44
CA ASN A 160 6.05 12.79 -1.00
C ASN A 160 5.31 11.54 -1.52
N VAL A 161 4.76 10.76 -0.61
CA VAL A 161 3.98 9.56 -0.92
C VAL A 161 2.51 9.90 -1.04
N ARG A 162 1.89 9.37 -2.10
CA ARG A 162 0.46 9.46 -2.43
C ARG A 162 -0.19 8.08 -2.28
N ARG A 163 -1.49 7.94 -2.49
CA ARG A 163 -2.11 6.61 -2.64
C ARG A 163 -1.56 5.88 -3.87
N ARG A 164 -1.71 4.55 -3.91
CA ARG A 164 -1.34 3.77 -5.09
C ARG A 164 -2.19 4.21 -6.27
N ARG A 165 -1.56 4.32 -7.45
CA ARG A 165 -2.18 4.74 -8.70
C ARG A 165 -2.40 3.52 -9.59
N VAL A 166 -3.55 2.87 -9.44
CA VAL A 166 -3.87 1.61 -10.15
C VAL A 166 -4.56 1.93 -11.47
N VAL A 167 -4.06 1.34 -12.56
CA VAL A 167 -4.70 1.44 -13.88
C VAL A 167 -5.22 0.08 -14.30
N ILE A 168 -6.51 0.00 -14.60
CA ILE A 168 -7.15 -1.19 -15.16
C ILE A 168 -7.48 -0.90 -16.62
N VAL A 169 -7.02 -1.75 -17.53
CA VAL A 169 -7.35 -1.65 -18.96
C VAL A 169 -8.30 -2.77 -19.37
N GLN A 170 -9.22 -2.49 -20.29
CA GLN A 170 -10.04 -3.54 -20.91
C GLN A 170 -9.16 -4.50 -21.73
N CYS A 171 -9.51 -5.78 -21.74
CA CYS A 171 -8.94 -6.75 -22.69
C CYS A 171 -9.20 -6.39 -24.17
N GLY A 172 -8.51 -7.06 -25.09
CA GLY A 172 -8.74 -6.95 -26.53
C GLY A 172 -9.47 -8.15 -27.12
N ASP A 173 -10.24 -7.94 -28.19
CA ASP A 173 -10.88 -9.03 -28.93
C ASP A 173 -9.84 -9.91 -29.63
N LYS A 174 -8.90 -9.28 -30.35
CA LYS A 174 -7.82 -9.96 -31.06
C LYS A 174 -6.72 -10.41 -30.09
N LYS A 175 -6.44 -11.71 -30.09
CA LYS A 175 -5.44 -12.36 -29.25
C LYS A 175 -4.32 -12.95 -30.11
N ALA A 176 -3.12 -13.02 -29.56
CA ALA A 176 -2.02 -13.74 -30.15
C ALA A 176 -2.23 -15.25 -29.99
N GLU A 177 -1.70 -16.03 -30.93
CA GLU A 177 -1.61 -17.49 -30.81
C GLU A 177 -0.29 -17.85 -30.11
N PRO A 178 -0.28 -18.84 -29.18
CA PRO A 178 0.92 -19.29 -28.53
C PRO A 178 1.92 -19.82 -29.57
N SER A 179 3.18 -19.45 -29.40
CA SER A 179 4.29 -19.94 -30.22
C SER A 179 5.51 -19.99 -29.34
N TRP A 180 6.20 -21.12 -29.37
CA TRP A 180 7.46 -21.28 -28.64
C TRP A 180 8.53 -20.32 -29.17
N GLU A 181 8.55 -20.07 -30.48
CA GLU A 181 9.50 -19.22 -31.17
C GLU A 181 9.31 -17.75 -30.80
N THR A 182 8.05 -17.30 -30.66
CA THR A 182 7.73 -15.87 -30.42
C THR A 182 7.63 -15.55 -28.93
N TYR A 183 7.00 -16.43 -28.16
CA TYR A 183 6.61 -16.14 -26.78
C TYR A 183 7.29 -17.09 -25.76
N HIS A 184 7.92 -18.18 -26.20
CA HIS A 184 8.46 -19.23 -25.32
C HIS A 184 7.40 -19.89 -24.41
N TYR A 185 6.16 -19.96 -24.90
CA TYR A 185 5.06 -20.65 -24.24
C TYR A 185 4.29 -21.50 -25.25
N ARG A 186 3.82 -22.68 -24.80
CA ARG A 186 3.13 -23.66 -25.66
C ARG A 186 1.61 -23.45 -25.71
N ASP A 187 0.98 -23.21 -24.56
CA ASP A 187 -0.49 -23.18 -24.46
C ASP A 187 -1.05 -21.87 -23.87
N VAL A 188 -0.16 -20.99 -23.43
CA VAL A 188 -0.50 -19.78 -22.69
C VAL A 188 0.36 -18.62 -23.17
N ILE A 189 -0.07 -17.38 -22.94
CA ILE A 189 0.72 -16.17 -23.16
C ILE A 189 0.50 -15.26 -21.95
N PRO A 190 1.53 -14.55 -21.44
CA PRO A 190 1.33 -13.51 -20.44
C PRO A 190 0.25 -12.53 -20.90
N ALA A 191 -0.69 -12.18 -20.02
CA ALA A 191 -1.84 -11.36 -20.39
C ALA A 191 -1.46 -10.02 -21.05
N GLY A 192 -0.32 -9.43 -20.65
CA GLY A 192 0.22 -8.20 -21.25
C GLY A 192 0.68 -8.34 -22.71
N GLN A 193 0.94 -9.56 -23.17
CA GLN A 193 1.33 -9.88 -24.54
C GLN A 193 0.20 -10.54 -25.34
N LEU A 194 -0.80 -11.12 -24.66
CA LEU A 194 -1.89 -11.86 -25.27
C LEU A 194 -2.74 -10.97 -26.20
N TYR A 195 -3.05 -9.74 -25.81
CA TYR A 195 -4.01 -8.90 -26.55
C TYR A 195 -3.31 -7.99 -27.57
N ILE A 196 -3.51 -8.28 -28.86
CA ILE A 196 -2.78 -7.64 -29.97
C ILE A 196 -3.66 -6.71 -30.83
N GLY A 197 -4.90 -6.44 -30.42
CA GLY A 197 -5.78 -5.50 -31.09
C GLY A 197 -5.28 -4.05 -30.98
N GLN A 198 -5.50 -3.23 -32.02
CA GLN A 198 -5.07 -1.82 -32.01
C GLN A 198 -5.68 -1.03 -30.85
N TYR A 199 -6.97 -1.27 -30.53
CA TYR A 199 -7.64 -0.60 -29.43
C TYR A 199 -6.96 -0.90 -28.09
N HIS A 200 -6.77 -2.19 -27.75
CA HIS A 200 -6.09 -2.59 -26.52
C HIS A 200 -4.67 -2.03 -26.43
N ARG A 201 -3.90 -2.04 -27.52
CA ARG A 201 -2.56 -1.46 -27.54
C ARG A 201 -2.57 0.04 -27.22
N SER A 202 -3.54 0.80 -27.71
CA SER A 202 -3.70 2.21 -27.34
C SER A 202 -4.03 2.39 -25.84
N LEU A 203 -4.97 1.59 -25.30
CA LEU A 203 -5.28 1.61 -23.85
C LEU A 203 -4.02 1.30 -23.03
N ARG A 204 -3.26 0.30 -23.46
CA ARG A 204 -2.07 -0.17 -22.76
C ARG A 204 -0.94 0.86 -22.76
N GLN A 205 -0.68 1.48 -23.91
CA GLN A 205 0.31 2.54 -24.04
C GLN A 205 0.00 3.71 -23.09
N ALA A 206 -1.27 4.11 -23.00
CA ALA A 206 -1.69 5.13 -22.05
C ALA A 206 -1.51 4.69 -20.59
N ALA A 207 -1.81 3.43 -20.28
CA ALA A 207 -1.59 2.88 -18.93
C ALA A 207 -0.10 2.87 -18.54
N ASP A 208 0.80 2.50 -19.46
CA ASP A 208 2.25 2.53 -19.23
C ASP A 208 2.77 3.96 -18.96
N ALA A 209 2.14 4.98 -19.52
CA ALA A 209 2.47 6.38 -19.23
C ALA A 209 1.88 6.88 -17.90
N LEU A 210 0.77 6.29 -17.44
CA LEU A 210 0.04 6.72 -16.26
C LEU A 210 0.60 6.18 -14.95
N THR A 211 1.17 4.98 -14.96
CA THR A 211 1.63 4.31 -13.73
C THR A 211 2.72 3.26 -14.01
N ASP A 212 3.29 2.73 -12.93
CA ASP A 212 4.26 1.65 -12.99
C ASP A 212 3.61 0.33 -13.46
N VAL A 213 4.36 -0.48 -14.20
CA VAL A 213 3.91 -1.77 -14.76
C VAL A 213 3.32 -2.72 -13.70
N SER A 214 3.83 -2.67 -12.46
CA SER A 214 3.35 -3.47 -11.33
C SER A 214 1.94 -3.08 -10.85
N LEU A 215 1.44 -1.90 -11.23
CA LEU A 215 0.12 -1.36 -10.89
C LEU A 215 -0.87 -1.39 -12.06
N ILE A 216 -0.47 -1.91 -13.21
CA ILE A 216 -1.35 -2.10 -14.36
C ILE A 216 -2.02 -3.47 -14.27
N ARG A 217 -3.34 -3.51 -14.49
CA ARG A 217 -4.13 -4.74 -14.57
C ARG A 217 -4.94 -4.77 -15.85
N ILE A 218 -5.30 -5.97 -16.30
CA ILE A 218 -6.21 -6.16 -17.44
C ILE A 218 -7.52 -6.74 -16.92
N LEU A 219 -8.65 -6.13 -17.26
CA LEU A 219 -9.97 -6.72 -17.07
C LEU A 219 -10.29 -7.63 -18.26
N SER A 220 -10.03 -8.92 -18.07
CA SER A 220 -10.33 -10.02 -19.00
C SER A 220 -11.81 -10.41 -18.95
N ALA A 221 -12.43 -10.55 -20.12
CA ALA A 221 -13.83 -10.96 -20.23
C ALA A 221 -14.11 -12.34 -19.62
N LEU A 222 -13.12 -13.25 -19.61
CA LEU A 222 -13.26 -14.61 -19.04
C LEU A 222 -12.62 -14.73 -17.65
N HIS A 223 -11.44 -14.14 -17.50
CA HIS A 223 -10.60 -14.38 -16.33
C HIS A 223 -10.77 -13.33 -15.22
N GLY A 224 -11.49 -12.22 -15.47
CA GLY A 224 -11.60 -11.10 -14.55
C GLY A 224 -10.34 -10.23 -14.55
N ILE A 225 -10.01 -9.60 -13.43
CA ILE A 225 -8.83 -8.74 -13.34
C ILE A 225 -7.58 -9.61 -13.19
N VAL A 226 -6.61 -9.43 -14.08
CA VAL A 226 -5.37 -10.20 -14.13
C VAL A 226 -4.14 -9.28 -14.15
N THR A 227 -3.00 -9.80 -13.67
CA THR A 227 -1.71 -9.13 -13.84
C THR A 227 -1.20 -9.30 -15.26
N LEU A 228 -0.23 -8.49 -15.67
CA LEU A 228 0.34 -8.53 -17.01
C LEU A 228 1.17 -9.79 -17.26
N ALA A 229 1.79 -10.32 -16.20
CA ALA A 229 2.60 -11.52 -16.25
C ALA A 229 1.77 -12.81 -16.16
N GLN A 230 0.48 -12.71 -15.81
CA GLN A 230 -0.37 -13.89 -15.63
C GLN A 230 -0.49 -14.66 -16.96
N PRO A 231 -0.06 -15.94 -17.02
CA PRO A 231 -0.17 -16.75 -18.21
C PRO A 231 -1.64 -17.12 -18.45
N LEU A 232 -2.16 -16.84 -19.64
CA LEU A 232 -3.53 -17.12 -20.04
C LEU A 232 -3.56 -17.84 -21.40
N PRO A 233 -4.43 -18.84 -21.59
CA PRO A 233 -4.69 -19.37 -22.92
C PRO A 233 -5.47 -18.34 -23.76
N PRO A 234 -5.33 -18.34 -25.10
CA PRO A 234 -6.25 -17.61 -25.96
C PRO A 234 -7.69 -18.09 -25.76
N TYR A 235 -8.64 -17.17 -25.88
CA TYR A 235 -10.06 -17.48 -25.70
C TYR A 235 -10.95 -16.57 -26.55
N ASN A 236 -12.16 -17.03 -26.84
CA ASN A 236 -13.19 -16.24 -27.51
C ASN A 236 -14.42 -16.14 -26.60
N VAL A 237 -14.40 -15.14 -25.72
CA VAL A 237 -15.47 -14.79 -24.78
C VAL A 237 -15.56 -13.27 -24.76
N ARG A 238 -16.77 -12.75 -24.92
CA ARG A 238 -17.12 -11.34 -24.84
C ARG A 238 -17.86 -11.07 -23.53
N LEU A 239 -17.83 -9.82 -23.09
CA LEU A 239 -18.66 -9.41 -21.95
C LEU A 239 -20.14 -9.60 -22.31
N GLY A 240 -20.89 -10.26 -21.43
CA GLY A 240 -22.29 -10.63 -21.66
C GLY A 240 -22.51 -12.09 -22.11
N ASP A 241 -21.45 -12.78 -22.54
CA ASP A 241 -21.52 -14.22 -22.78
C ASP A 241 -21.73 -14.98 -21.45
N GLU A 242 -22.32 -16.17 -21.49
CA GLU A 242 -22.60 -17.00 -20.31
C GLU A 242 -21.36 -17.27 -19.44
N ARG A 243 -20.19 -17.42 -20.08
CA ARG A 243 -18.91 -17.68 -19.39
C ARG A 243 -18.15 -16.40 -19.02
N ALA A 244 -18.72 -15.24 -19.27
CA ALA A 244 -18.07 -13.97 -18.98
C ALA A 244 -17.91 -13.76 -17.47
N VAL A 245 -16.95 -12.92 -17.10
CA VAL A 245 -16.74 -12.48 -15.73
C VAL A 245 -18.00 -11.79 -15.21
N THR A 246 -18.41 -12.16 -13.99
CA THR A 246 -19.54 -11.55 -13.29
C THR A 246 -19.08 -10.41 -12.38
N ALA A 247 -20.03 -9.58 -11.94
CA ALA A 247 -19.74 -8.47 -11.03
C ALA A 247 -19.16 -8.98 -9.70
N GLU A 248 -19.63 -10.13 -9.20
CA GLU A 248 -19.14 -10.75 -7.97
C GLU A 248 -17.67 -11.18 -8.12
N LYS A 249 -17.30 -11.78 -9.25
CA LYS A 249 -15.91 -12.17 -9.50
C LYS A 249 -15.01 -10.94 -9.64
N ALA A 250 -15.48 -9.90 -10.33
CA ALA A 250 -14.76 -8.63 -10.41
C ALA A 250 -14.55 -8.02 -9.03
N ALA A 251 -15.58 -8.01 -8.16
CA ALA A 251 -15.51 -7.51 -6.80
C ALA A 251 -14.48 -8.23 -5.93
N LEU A 252 -14.34 -9.55 -6.08
CA LEU A 252 -13.30 -10.30 -5.38
C LEU A 252 -11.91 -9.90 -5.84
N HIS A 253 -11.72 -9.65 -7.13
CA HIS A 253 -10.41 -9.27 -7.66
C HIS A 253 -10.05 -7.82 -7.33
N THR A 254 -11.01 -6.89 -7.32
CA THR A 254 -10.77 -5.49 -6.90
C THR A 254 -10.45 -5.42 -5.41
N ALA A 255 -11.16 -6.17 -4.58
CA ALA A 255 -10.79 -6.39 -3.19
C ALA A 255 -9.36 -6.97 -3.09
N ALA A 256 -9.04 -8.06 -3.81
CA ALA A 256 -7.70 -8.65 -3.83
C ALA A 256 -6.58 -7.65 -4.20
N LEU A 257 -6.91 -6.65 -5.03
CA LEU A 257 -6.00 -5.59 -5.46
C LEU A 257 -5.88 -4.43 -4.44
N GLY A 258 -6.76 -4.40 -3.44
CA GLY A 258 -6.86 -3.33 -2.44
C GLY A 258 -7.32 -2.01 -3.05
N THR A 259 -8.28 -2.03 -3.97
CA THR A 259 -8.76 -0.79 -4.62
C THR A 259 -9.46 0.19 -3.67
N ASP A 260 -9.82 -0.27 -2.48
CA ASP A 260 -10.35 0.51 -1.36
C ASP A 260 -9.32 1.47 -0.74
N ASP A 261 -8.03 1.30 -1.05
CA ASP A 261 -6.95 2.22 -0.68
C ASP A 261 -6.03 2.50 -1.89
N ALA A 262 -6.65 2.88 -3.00
CA ALA A 262 -5.97 3.28 -4.23
C ALA A 262 -6.82 4.27 -5.04
N ASP A 263 -6.15 5.19 -5.73
CA ASP A 263 -6.77 5.95 -6.81
C ASP A 263 -6.82 5.01 -8.03
N VAL A 264 -7.99 4.86 -8.65
CA VAL A 264 -8.21 3.86 -9.71
C VAL A 264 -8.71 4.52 -10.99
N ILE A 265 -7.97 4.32 -12.08
CA ILE A 265 -8.38 4.69 -13.44
C ILE A 265 -8.72 3.45 -14.23
N PHE A 266 -9.87 3.45 -14.89
CA PHE A 266 -10.21 2.44 -15.89
C PHE A 266 -10.17 3.01 -17.31
N LEU A 267 -9.45 2.32 -18.19
CA LEU A 267 -9.37 2.64 -19.62
C LEU A 267 -10.08 1.53 -20.41
N GLY A 268 -11.26 1.84 -20.94
CA GLY A 268 -12.05 0.90 -21.73
C GLY A 268 -13.45 1.40 -22.07
N ALA A 269 -14.28 0.51 -22.60
CA ALA A 269 -15.68 0.78 -22.90
C ALA A 269 -16.55 0.83 -21.63
N HIS A 270 -17.66 1.57 -21.72
CA HIS A 270 -18.58 1.80 -20.59
C HIS A 270 -19.10 0.52 -19.95
N SER A 271 -19.46 -0.49 -20.76
CA SER A 271 -20.00 -1.76 -20.25
C SER A 271 -19.03 -2.51 -19.33
N TYR A 272 -17.72 -2.41 -19.57
CA TYR A 272 -16.71 -2.95 -18.66
C TYR A 272 -16.53 -2.09 -17.41
N ALA A 273 -16.66 -0.77 -17.53
CA ALA A 273 -16.59 0.13 -16.39
C ALA A 273 -17.75 -0.13 -15.40
N ASP A 274 -18.95 -0.39 -15.91
CA ASP A 274 -20.12 -0.68 -15.08
C ASP A 274 -19.93 -1.92 -14.19
N LEU A 275 -19.24 -2.94 -14.72
CA LEU A 275 -18.86 -4.12 -13.94
C LEU A 275 -17.98 -3.77 -12.73
N LEU A 276 -17.04 -2.84 -12.91
CA LEU A 276 -16.10 -2.42 -11.86
C LEU A 276 -16.73 -1.44 -10.87
N ARG A 277 -17.61 -0.53 -11.32
CA ARG A 277 -18.23 0.49 -10.46
C ARG A 277 -18.97 -0.08 -9.26
N VAL A 278 -19.50 -1.30 -9.38
CA VAL A 278 -20.15 -2.00 -8.26
C VAL A 278 -19.18 -2.22 -7.08
N SER A 279 -17.90 -2.47 -7.35
CA SER A 279 -16.89 -2.75 -6.30
C SER A 279 -15.84 -1.66 -6.13
N VAL A 280 -15.77 -0.70 -7.07
CA VAL A 280 -14.91 0.48 -7.01
C VAL A 280 -15.77 1.72 -7.29
N PRO A 281 -16.54 2.21 -6.30
CA PRO A 281 -17.45 3.34 -6.51
C PRO A 281 -16.75 4.62 -6.99
N HIS A 282 -15.49 4.81 -6.57
CA HIS A 282 -14.64 5.93 -6.96
C HIS A 282 -13.85 5.72 -8.26
N LEU A 283 -14.27 4.78 -9.11
CA LEU A 283 -13.58 4.50 -10.37
C LEU A 283 -13.62 5.70 -11.33
N PHE A 284 -12.46 6.23 -11.70
CA PHE A 284 -12.37 7.25 -12.73
C PHE A 284 -12.31 6.65 -14.14
N THR A 285 -13.17 7.12 -15.04
CA THR A 285 -13.25 6.65 -16.44
C THR A 285 -13.08 7.84 -17.40
N PRO A 286 -11.84 8.22 -17.75
CA PRO A 286 -11.58 9.44 -18.53
C PRO A 286 -11.94 9.32 -20.02
N LEU A 287 -12.17 8.10 -20.52
CA LEU A 287 -12.49 7.86 -21.93
C LEU A 287 -13.98 8.06 -22.17
N SER A 288 -14.28 8.89 -23.16
CA SER A 288 -15.64 9.20 -23.63
C SER A 288 -15.71 9.16 -25.15
N GLY A 289 -16.88 8.88 -25.70
CA GLY A 289 -17.10 8.80 -27.15
C GLY A 289 -16.91 7.39 -27.69
N GLY A 290 -16.51 7.27 -28.96
CA GLY A 290 -16.27 6.00 -29.63
C GLY A 290 -14.82 5.53 -29.53
N ILE A 291 -14.53 4.39 -30.16
CA ILE A 291 -13.19 3.77 -30.17
C ILE A 291 -12.13 4.72 -30.76
N GLY A 292 -12.49 5.53 -31.77
CA GLY A 292 -11.59 6.50 -32.38
C GLY A 292 -11.17 7.59 -31.39
N GLU A 293 -12.14 8.19 -30.72
CA GLU A 293 -11.93 9.21 -29.68
C GLU A 293 -11.14 8.66 -28.51
N HIS A 294 -11.47 7.44 -28.05
CA HIS A 294 -10.72 6.75 -27.00
C HIS A 294 -9.25 6.61 -27.36
N ARG A 295 -8.94 6.15 -28.58
CA ARG A 295 -7.55 6.01 -29.05
C ARG A 295 -6.84 7.36 -29.13
N GLY A 296 -7.54 8.41 -29.55
CA GLY A 296 -7.03 9.79 -29.55
C GLY A 296 -6.67 10.28 -28.16
N LEU A 297 -7.56 10.08 -27.18
CA LEU A 297 -7.32 10.41 -25.77
C LEU A 297 -6.16 9.60 -25.17
N CYS A 298 -6.09 8.30 -25.45
CA CYS A 298 -4.97 7.47 -25.00
C CYS A 298 -3.63 7.92 -25.59
N LYS A 299 -3.60 8.29 -26.87
CA LYS A 299 -2.39 8.86 -27.50
C LYS A 299 -1.98 10.14 -26.77
N ARG A 300 -2.91 11.08 -26.57
CA ARG A 300 -2.65 12.33 -25.84
C ARG A 300 -2.13 12.05 -24.43
N ALA A 301 -2.78 11.17 -23.67
CA ALA A 301 -2.32 10.81 -22.32
C ALA A 301 -0.92 10.19 -22.32
N SER A 302 -0.51 9.51 -23.39
CA SER A 302 0.86 8.99 -23.53
C SER A 302 1.91 10.08 -23.75
N GLU A 303 1.50 11.21 -24.33
CA GLU A 303 2.39 12.31 -24.76
C GLU A 303 2.38 13.51 -23.80
N ASP A 304 1.26 13.74 -23.10
CA ASP A 304 0.98 14.93 -22.29
C ASP A 304 0.95 14.60 -20.79
N SER A 305 1.94 15.11 -20.04
CA SER A 305 2.04 14.89 -18.59
C SER A 305 0.98 15.63 -17.78
N ASP A 306 0.57 16.82 -18.23
CA ASP A 306 -0.38 17.64 -17.51
C ASP A 306 -1.77 17.00 -17.57
N LEU A 307 -2.12 16.43 -18.73
CA LEU A 307 -3.33 15.60 -18.86
C LEU A 307 -3.30 14.40 -17.91
N ARG A 308 -2.16 13.72 -17.76
CA ARG A 308 -2.03 12.58 -16.84
C ARG A 308 -2.20 13.01 -15.37
N GLU A 309 -1.59 14.12 -14.96
CA GLU A 309 -1.77 14.63 -13.60
C GLU A 309 -3.19 15.18 -13.36
N ALA A 310 -3.87 15.72 -14.37
CA ALA A 310 -5.29 16.06 -14.25
C ALA A 310 -6.16 14.82 -14.04
N TRP A 311 -5.88 13.71 -14.73
CA TRP A 311 -6.59 12.43 -14.54
C TRP A 311 -6.35 11.84 -13.14
N TRP A 312 -5.08 11.78 -12.76
CA TRP A 312 -4.57 12.01 -11.41
C TRP A 312 -5.51 12.56 -10.35
N GLU A 313 -5.62 13.88 -10.38
CA GLU A 313 -6.35 14.69 -9.43
C GLU A 313 -7.83 14.34 -9.39
N GLU A 314 -8.44 14.07 -10.55
CA GLU A 314 -9.85 13.69 -10.60
C GLU A 314 -10.12 12.32 -9.96
N ALA A 315 -9.24 11.34 -10.20
CA ALA A 315 -9.32 10.04 -9.53
C ALA A 315 -9.17 10.16 -8.01
N ALA A 316 -8.26 11.02 -7.54
CA ALA A 316 -8.10 11.29 -6.11
C ALA A 316 -9.33 11.97 -5.49
N LYS A 317 -9.91 12.97 -6.18
CA LYS A 317 -11.17 13.62 -5.74
C LYS A 317 -12.34 12.65 -5.69
N LEU A 318 -12.42 11.71 -6.63
CA LEU A 318 -13.41 10.64 -6.59
C LEU A 318 -13.22 9.74 -5.38
N PHE A 319 -11.98 9.33 -5.08
CA PHE A 319 -11.67 8.54 -3.91
C PHE A 319 -12.15 9.23 -2.62
N ASP A 320 -11.77 10.50 -2.43
CA ASP A 320 -12.06 11.24 -1.21
C ASP A 320 -13.56 11.47 -1.02
N ARG A 321 -14.34 11.62 -2.11
CA ARG A 321 -15.81 11.71 -2.06
C ARG A 321 -16.47 10.44 -1.54
N HIS A 322 -15.91 9.27 -1.85
CA HIS A 322 -16.46 7.97 -1.45
C HIS A 322 -15.90 7.45 -0.12
N HIS A 323 -14.79 8.03 0.35
CA HIS A 323 -14.12 7.68 1.60
C HIS A 323 -13.89 8.94 2.43
N PRO A 324 -14.95 9.59 2.94
CA PRO A 324 -14.80 10.76 3.77
C PRO A 324 -13.93 10.40 4.98
N GLN A 325 -12.93 11.25 5.26
CA GLN A 325 -12.11 11.09 6.45
C GLN A 325 -13.03 11.15 7.69
N PRO A 326 -12.86 10.22 8.65
CA PRO A 326 -13.71 10.12 9.83
C PRO A 326 -13.63 11.33 10.77
#